data_AF-A0A5C1QP15-F1
#
_entry.id   AF-A0A5C1QP15-F1
#
_cell.length_a   1.000
_cell.length_b   1.000
_cell.length_c   1.000
_cell.angle_alpha   90.00
_cell.angle_beta   90.00
_cell.angle_gamma   90.00
#
_symmetry.space_group_name_H-M   'P 1'
#
loop_
_entity.id
_entity.type
_entity.pdbx_description
1 polymer ?
#
loop_
_entity_poly.entity_id
_entity_poly.type
_entity_poly.pdbx_seq_one_letter_code
_entity_poly.pdbx_strand_id
1 'polypeptide(L)'
;MYRRTDCKDSGRTKLGKKVRDVARGYGTSENTFNIWKRKYADMTSKEITRLKQLEQENENLKRLVANLSLDNMAQKEIIKKFCDPE
;
A
#
# COMPACT_ATOMS: atom_id res chain seq x y z
N MET A 1 -25.75 2.05 38.01
CA MET A 1 -26.39 2.57 36.78
C MET A 1 -25.31 2.68 35.71
N TYR A 2 -25.36 1.86 34.66
CA TYR A 2 -24.51 2.05 33.50
C TYR A 2 -24.83 3.41 32.90
N ARG A 3 -23.91 4.38 33.03
CA ARG A 3 -23.98 5.61 32.25
C ARG A 3 -23.98 5.18 30.79
N ARG A 4 -25.10 5.43 30.11
CA ARG A 4 -25.21 5.29 28.66
C ARG A 4 -23.98 5.95 28.07
N THR A 5 -23.15 5.15 27.43
CA THR A 5 -22.00 5.63 26.69
C THR A 5 -22.54 6.57 25.63
N ASP A 6 -22.23 7.86 25.79
CA ASP A 6 -22.46 8.86 24.76
C ASP A 6 -21.96 8.28 23.44
N CYS A 7 -22.90 8.11 22.51
CA CYS A 7 -22.62 7.60 21.18
C CYS A 7 -21.73 8.64 20.53
N LYS A 8 -20.41 8.41 20.57
CA LYS A 8 -19.39 9.33 20.05
C LYS A 8 -19.79 9.75 18.65
N ASP A 9 -19.96 11.05 18.44
CA ASP A 9 -20.03 11.64 17.10
C ASP A 9 -18.73 11.29 16.36
N SER A 10 -18.78 10.18 15.62
CA SER A 10 -17.73 9.70 14.75
C SER A 10 -17.44 10.82 13.74
N GLY A 11 -16.36 11.58 13.96
CA GLY A 11 -15.99 12.71 13.13
C GLY A 11 -16.03 12.37 11.64
N ARG A 12 -16.30 13.36 10.77
CA ARG A 12 -16.35 13.12 9.32
C ARG A 12 -14.94 13.06 8.73
N THR A 13 -14.79 12.31 7.64
CA THR A 13 -13.58 12.30 6.80
C THR A 13 -13.57 13.54 5.88
N LYS A 14 -12.43 13.86 5.26
CA LYS A 14 -12.34 14.98 4.29
C LYS A 14 -13.29 14.80 3.09
N LEU A 15 -13.76 13.57 2.84
CA LEU A 15 -14.74 13.20 1.82
C LEU A 15 -16.19 13.15 2.35
N GLY A 16 -16.46 13.71 3.53
CA GLY A 16 -17.80 13.80 4.12
C GLY A 16 -18.36 12.48 4.71
N LYS A 17 -17.73 11.33 4.45
CA LYS A 17 -18.12 10.03 5.02
C LYS A 17 -17.84 9.97 6.52
N LYS A 18 -18.70 9.29 7.29
CA LYS A 18 -18.47 9.04 8.72
C LYS A 18 -17.27 8.10 8.88
N VAL A 19 -16.38 8.41 9.83
CA VAL A 19 -15.19 7.58 10.12
C VAL A 19 -15.58 6.14 10.44
N ARG A 20 -16.68 5.92 11.18
CA ARG A 20 -17.17 4.58 11.50
C ARG A 20 -17.46 3.73 10.26
N ASP A 21 -18.07 4.31 9.24
CA ASP A 21 -18.47 3.58 8.03
C ASP A 21 -17.25 3.25 7.16
N VAL A 22 -16.27 4.16 7.12
CA VAL A 22 -14.97 3.93 6.47
C VAL A 22 -14.20 2.83 7.19
N ALA A 23 -14.09 2.91 8.52
CA ALA A 23 -13.37 1.94 9.33
C ALA A 23 -13.95 0.53 9.13
N ARG A 24 -15.29 0.39 9.16
CA ARG A 24 -15.98 -0.87 8.88
C ARG A 24 -15.71 -1.40 7.46
N GLY A 25 -15.72 -0.53 6.45
CA GLY A 25 -15.47 -0.93 5.05
C GLY A 25 -14.06 -1.48 4.82
N TYR A 26 -13.07 -0.97 5.56
CA TYR A 26 -11.68 -1.45 5.49
C TYR A 26 -11.33 -2.48 6.58
N GLY A 27 -12.30 -2.96 7.36
CA GLY A 27 -12.06 -3.93 8.44
C GLY A 27 -11.17 -3.40 9.58
N THR A 28 -11.16 -2.09 9.81
CA THR A 28 -10.34 -1.42 10.83
C THR A 28 -11.19 -0.85 11.96
N SER A 29 -10.55 -0.57 13.10
CA SER A 29 -11.21 0.16 14.19
C SER A 29 -11.21 1.67 13.91
N GLU A 30 -12.24 2.37 14.38
CA GLU A 30 -12.31 3.84 14.31
C GLU A 30 -11.11 4.51 15.01
N ASN A 31 -10.61 3.90 16.09
CA ASN A 31 -9.42 4.39 16.78
C ASN A 31 -8.17 4.32 15.88
N THR A 32 -7.96 3.19 15.22
CA THR A 32 -6.85 2.99 14.27
C THR A 32 -6.94 3.97 13.10
N PHE A 33 -8.14 4.17 12.55
CA PHE A 33 -8.36 5.13 11.48
C PHE A 33 -8.01 6.56 11.92
N ASN A 34 -8.40 6.98 13.13
CA ASN A 34 -8.08 8.31 13.65
C ASN A 34 -6.59 8.51 13.93
N ILE A 35 -5.86 7.47 14.36
CA ILE A 35 -4.40 7.50 14.51
C ILE A 35 -3.73 7.75 13.16
N TRP A 36 -4.14 7.00 12.13
CA TRP A 36 -3.63 7.19 10.77
C TRP A 36 -4.02 8.54 10.21
N LYS A 37 -5.27 8.97 10.42
CA LYS A 37 -5.72 10.31 10.04
C LYS A 37 -4.80 11.37 10.65
N ARG A 38 -4.47 11.32 11.94
CA ARG A 38 -3.53 12.28 12.55
C ARG A 38 -2.12 12.19 11.95
N LYS A 39 -1.61 10.97 11.76
CA LYS A 39 -0.25 10.74 11.24
C LYS A 39 -0.08 11.21 9.79
N TYR A 40 -1.11 11.05 8.97
CA TYR A 40 -1.04 11.30 7.52
C TYR A 40 -1.83 12.54 7.07
N ALA A 41 -2.64 13.17 7.92
CA ALA A 41 -3.39 14.38 7.56
C ALA A 41 -2.49 15.59 7.33
N ASP A 42 -1.34 15.63 8.01
CA ASP A 42 -0.34 16.71 7.95
C ASP A 42 0.85 16.35 7.06
N MET A 43 0.77 15.24 6.32
CA MET A 43 1.78 14.89 5.33
C MET A 43 1.82 15.98 4.26
N THR A 44 2.99 16.58 4.05
CA THR A 44 3.15 17.69 3.12
C THR A 44 2.93 17.24 1.68
N SER A 45 2.47 18.15 0.81
CA SER A 45 2.29 17.89 -0.63
C SER A 45 3.57 17.34 -1.29
N LYS A 46 4.75 17.73 -0.80
CA LYS A 46 6.05 17.22 -1.22
C LYS A 46 6.26 15.74 -0.85
N GLU A 47 5.89 15.33 0.35
CA GLU A 47 6.00 13.93 0.80
C GLU A 47 5.05 13.02 0.01
N ILE A 48 3.82 13.48 -0.25
CA ILE A 48 2.86 12.75 -1.10
C ILE A 48 3.40 12.61 -2.53
N THR A 49 4.01 13.66 -3.08
CA THR A 49 4.61 13.62 -4.43
C THR A 49 5.77 12.63 -4.48
N ARG A 50 6.65 12.65 -3.48
CA ARG A 50 7.75 11.70 -3.36
C ARG A 50 7.25 10.26 -3.22
N LEU A 51 6.19 10.02 -2.45
CA LEU A 51 5.59 8.69 -2.32
C LEU A 51 5.09 8.16 -3.66
N LYS A 52 4.37 8.98 -4.44
CA LYS A 52 3.90 8.58 -5.78
C LYS A 52 5.06 8.27 -6.73
N GLN A 53 6.13 9.07 -6.68
CA GLN A 53 7.32 8.83 -7.49
C GLN A 53 7.98 7.50 -7.11
N LEU A 54 8.14 7.23 -5.81
CA LEU A 54 8.69 5.97 -5.32
C LEU A 54 7.81 4.77 -5.68
N GLU A 55 6.48 4.92 -5.66
CA GLU A 55 5.56 3.87 -6.11
C GLU A 55 5.76 3.54 -7.60
N GLN A 56 5.89 4.57 -8.45
CA GLN A 56 6.13 4.38 -9.89
C GLN A 56 7.49 3.75 -10.18
N GLU A 57 8.53 4.21 -9.48
CA GLU A 57 9.89 3.64 -9.60
C GLU A 57 9.89 2.17 -9.16
N ASN A 58 9.23 1.83 -8.06
CA ASN A 58 9.14 0.46 -7.57
C ASN A 58 8.40 -0.45 -8.58
N GLU A 59 7.33 0.04 -9.19
CA GLU A 59 6.62 -0.70 -10.24
C GLU A 59 7.53 -0.97 -11.45
N ASN A 60 8.24 0.06 -11.92
CA ASN A 60 9.17 -0.07 -13.04
C ASN A 60 10.31 -1.05 -12.72
N LEU A 61 10.88 -0.98 -11.51
CA LEU A 61 11.91 -1.89 -11.04
C LEU A 61 11.42 -3.33 -10.98
N LYS A 62 10.21 -3.58 -10.47
CA LYS A 62 9.62 -4.92 -10.45
C LYS A 62 9.46 -5.51 -11.84
N ARG A 63 8.98 -4.71 -12.81
CA ARG A 63 8.87 -5.16 -14.21
C ARG A 63 10.24 -5.48 -14.81
N LEU A 64 11.22 -4.60 -14.60
CA LEU A 64 12.58 -4.81 -15.10
C LEU A 64 13.21 -6.09 -14.51
N VAL A 65 13.09 -6.30 -13.19
CA VAL A 65 13.60 -7.49 -12.52
C VAL A 65 12.91 -8.75 -13.05
N ALA A 66 11.60 -8.73 -13.27
CA ALA A 66 10.88 -9.85 -13.85
C ALA A 66 11.41 -10.20 -15.25
N ASN A 67 11.55 -9.21 -16.14
CA ASN A 67 12.07 -9.42 -17.48
C ASN A 67 13.50 -9.95 -17.47
N LEU A 68 14.40 -9.33 -16.70
CA LEU A 68 15.78 -9.79 -16.58
C LEU A 68 15.88 -11.20 -15.99
N SER A 69 14.98 -11.55 -15.06
CA SER A 69 14.94 -12.91 -14.50
C SER A 69 14.51 -13.93 -15.56
N LEU A 70 13.51 -13.60 -16.39
CA LEU A 70 13.09 -14.44 -17.51
C LEU A 70 14.22 -14.63 -18.53
N ASP A 71 14.89 -13.54 -18.92
CA ASP A 71 16.02 -13.60 -19.86
C ASP A 71 17.18 -14.42 -19.29
N ASN A 72 17.49 -14.25 -18.00
CA ASN A 72 18.55 -15.02 -17.33
C ASN A 72 18.22 -16.53 -17.30
N MET A 73 16.96 -16.88 -17.06
CA MET A 73 16.49 -18.27 -17.12
C MET A 73 16.66 -18.83 -18.54
N ALA A 74 16.20 -18.11 -19.56
CA ALA A 74 16.33 -18.53 -20.94
C ALA A 74 17.80 -18.73 -21.35
N GLN A 75 18.69 -17.81 -20.94
CA GLN A 75 20.13 -17.92 -21.17
C GLN A 75 20.73 -19.16 -20.50
N LYS A 76 20.38 -19.42 -19.24
CA LYS A 76 20.87 -20.60 -18.51
C LYS A 76 20.40 -21.90 -19.14
N GLU A 77 19.16 -21.98 -19.60
CA GLU A 77 18.63 -23.15 -20.32
C GLU A 77 19.38 -23.40 -21.63
N ILE A 78 19.70 -22.34 -22.37
CA ILE A 78 20.52 -22.43 -23.59
C ILE A 78 21.91 -22.96 -23.23
N ILE A 79 22.59 -22.35 -22.26
CA ILE A 79 23.94 -22.76 -21.85
C ILE A 79 23.93 -24.24 -21.42
N LYS A 80 22.94 -24.66 -20.63
CA LYS A 80 22.80 -26.04 -20.19
C LYS A 80 22.68 -27.01 -21.38
N LYS A 81 21.88 -26.66 -22.40
CA LYS A 81 21.74 -27.49 -23.61
C LYS A 81 23.03 -27.63 -24.43
N PHE A 82 23.93 -26.64 -24.38
CA PHE A 82 25.14 -26.62 -25.20
C PHE A 82 26.42 -27.05 -24.46
N CYS A 83 26.51 -26.79 -23.16
CA CYS A 83 27.71 -27.05 -22.36
C CYS A 83 27.64 -28.30 -21.48
N ASP A 84 26.44 -28.83 -21.23
CA ASP A 84 26.25 -30.13 -20.57
C ASP A 84 25.63 -31.11 -21.59
N PRO A 85 26.41 -31.73 -22.48
CA PRO A 85 25.90 -32.84 -23.27
C PRO A 85 25.58 -34.01 -22.31
N GLU A 86 24.38 -34.59 -22.44
CA GLU A 86 24.08 -35.91 -21.86
C GLU A 86 25.12 -36.96 -22.27
#